data_AF-A0A1X7PYA9-F1
#
_entry.id   AF-A0A1X7PYA9-F1
#
_cell.length_a   1.000
_cell.length_b   1.000
_cell.length_c   1.000
_cell.angle_alpha   90.00
_cell.angle_beta   90.00
_cell.angle_gamma   90.00
#
_symmetry.space_group_name_H-M   'P 1'
#
loop_
_entity.id
_entity.type
_entity.pdbx_description
1 polymer ?
#
loop_
_entity_poly.entity_id
_entity_poly.type
_entity_poly.pdbx_seq_one_letter_code
_entity_poly.pdbx_strand_id
1 'polypeptide(L)'
;MRALAAFLLALLLAAPAAAHGLKVFAAVEGDKVSGHAFFIGGGRPRGGAWRAEMGGAEIASGKTDDEGGFGFAVPGAVSGDVTITVSLGDGHAASTSLAPERFGAVSVAGSDPPAPPAPGPNATDAPDAVARAVEAAVARQIAPLHARIEALDARLRLTDVLSGIFFILGLAGIGLWAKGRRR
;
A
#
# COMPACT_ATOMS: atom_id res chain seq x y z
N MET A 1 -39.71 -24.46 0.24
CA MET A 1 -38.56 -24.85 -0.61
C MET A 1 -38.26 -23.84 -1.72
N ARG A 2 -39.23 -23.42 -2.55
CA ARG A 2 -39.00 -22.42 -3.62
C ARG A 2 -38.45 -21.08 -3.14
N ALA A 3 -38.99 -20.53 -2.04
CA ALA A 3 -38.51 -19.27 -1.47
C ALA A 3 -37.08 -19.37 -0.90
N LEU A 4 -36.72 -20.49 -0.27
CA LEU A 4 -35.36 -20.75 0.22
C LEU A 4 -34.36 -20.90 -0.94
N ALA A 5 -34.75 -21.60 -2.01
CA ALA A 5 -33.93 -21.74 -3.20
C ALA A 5 -33.74 -20.39 -3.93
N ALA A 6 -34.79 -19.57 -4.04
CA ALA A 6 -34.70 -18.23 -4.61
C ALA A 6 -33.83 -17.28 -3.74
N PHE A 7 -33.92 -17.39 -2.41
CA PHE A 7 -33.10 -16.62 -1.48
C PHE A 7 -31.62 -17.01 -1.54
N LEU A 8 -31.31 -18.31 -1.55
CA LEU A 8 -29.95 -18.81 -1.75
C LEU A 8 -29.40 -18.40 -3.11
N LEU A 9 -30.21 -18.48 -4.17
CA LEU A 9 -29.82 -18.02 -5.50
C LEU A 9 -29.53 -16.52 -5.51
N ALA A 10 -30.35 -15.68 -4.87
CA ALA A 10 -30.10 -14.24 -4.75
C ALA A 10 -28.80 -13.93 -3.99
N LEU A 11 -28.48 -14.68 -2.94
CA LEU A 11 -27.20 -14.60 -2.22
C LEU A 11 -26.01 -15.01 -3.10
N LEU A 12 -26.17 -16.02 -3.96
CA LEU A 12 -25.13 -16.43 -4.92
C LEU A 12 -24.93 -15.41 -6.05
N LEU A 13 -25.98 -14.66 -6.43
CA LEU A 13 -25.90 -13.58 -7.41
C LEU A 13 -25.46 -12.24 -6.81
N ALA A 14 -25.33 -12.14 -5.48
CA ALA A 14 -24.73 -10.98 -4.83
C ALA A 14 -23.22 -10.95 -5.11
N ALA A 15 -22.84 -10.45 -6.29
CA ALA A 15 -21.44 -10.20 -6.60
C ALA A 15 -20.90 -9.13 -5.65
N PRO A 16 -19.68 -9.30 -5.10
CA PRO A 16 -19.02 -8.20 -4.43
C PRO A 16 -18.91 -7.04 -5.42
N ALA A 17 -19.41 -5.86 -5.02
CA ALA A 17 -19.21 -4.66 -5.82
C ALA A 17 -17.70 -4.41 -5.90
N ALA A 18 -17.11 -4.68 -7.07
CA ALA A 18 -15.72 -4.38 -7.36
C ALA A 18 -15.58 -2.87 -7.58
N ALA A 19 -15.75 -2.09 -6.51
CA ALA A 19 -15.46 -0.68 -6.54
C ALA A 19 -13.93 -0.49 -6.52
N HIS A 20 -13.46 0.36 -7.43
CA HIS A 20 -12.08 0.80 -7.62
C HIS A 20 -11.34 0.95 -6.29
N GLY A 21 -10.56 -0.06 -5.91
CA GLY A 21 -9.84 -0.04 -4.64
C GLY A 21 -8.81 1.09 -4.64
N LEU A 22 -8.94 2.01 -3.70
CA LEU A 22 -7.91 3.01 -3.44
C LEU A 22 -6.74 2.32 -2.74
N LYS A 23 -5.51 2.69 -3.09
CA LYS A 23 -4.28 2.31 -2.38
C LYS A 23 -3.42 3.52 -2.13
N VAL A 24 -2.56 3.40 -1.12
CA VAL A 24 -1.59 4.40 -0.72
C VAL A 24 -0.22 3.74 -0.66
N PHE A 25 0.77 4.41 -1.24
CA PHE A 25 2.18 4.10 -1.05
C PHE A 25 2.86 5.25 -0.32
N ALA A 26 3.78 4.94 0.58
CA ALA A 26 4.62 5.91 1.26
C ALA A 26 6.03 5.35 1.44
N ALA A 27 7.03 6.24 1.43
CA ALA A 27 8.42 5.94 1.69
C ALA A 27 9.07 7.11 2.45
N VAL A 28 10.15 6.80 3.16
CA VAL A 28 11.04 7.81 3.76
C VAL A 28 12.15 8.08 2.76
N GLU A 29 12.35 9.34 2.39
CA GLU A 29 13.38 9.83 1.48
C GLU A 29 14.19 10.91 2.21
N GLY A 30 15.28 10.51 2.88
CA GLY A 30 16.09 11.42 3.70
C GLY A 30 15.29 11.99 4.88
N ASP A 31 15.08 13.31 4.88
CA ASP A 31 14.38 14.06 5.92
C ASP A 31 12.87 14.26 5.63
N LYS A 32 12.36 13.62 4.58
CA LYS A 32 10.97 13.76 4.13
C LYS A 32 10.29 12.39 3.96
N VAL A 33 9.02 12.31 4.31
CA VAL A 33 8.12 11.24 3.86
C VAL A 33 7.45 11.69 2.58
N SER A 34 7.54 10.86 1.54
CA SER A 34 6.86 11.07 0.27
C SER A 34 6.00 9.86 -0.08
N GLY A 35 4.92 10.09 -0.81
CA GLY A 35 4.00 9.03 -1.16
C GLY A 35 2.96 9.49 -2.17
N HIS A 36 2.12 8.55 -2.58
CA HIS A 36 1.00 8.84 -3.47
C HIS A 36 -0.13 7.83 -3.28
N ALA A 37 -1.33 8.28 -3.60
CA ALA A 37 -2.50 7.43 -3.70
C ALA A 37 -2.79 7.08 -5.16
N PHE A 38 -3.38 5.91 -5.40
CA PHE A 38 -3.77 5.45 -6.73
C PHE A 38 -4.95 4.50 -6.66
N PHE A 39 -5.73 4.42 -7.74
CA PHE A 39 -6.80 3.44 -7.87
C PHE A 39 -6.27 2.16 -8.54
N ILE A 40 -6.70 1.01 -8.05
CA ILE A 40 -6.50 -0.28 -8.71
C ILE A 40 -7.20 -0.22 -10.07
N GLY A 41 -6.43 -0.42 -11.15
CA GLY A 41 -6.90 -0.26 -12.53
C GLY A 41 -6.44 1.04 -13.21
N GLY A 42 -5.83 1.97 -12.47
CA GLY A 42 -5.26 3.22 -12.97
C GLY A 42 -6.01 4.47 -12.49
N GLY A 43 -5.34 5.61 -12.57
CA GLY A 43 -5.85 6.90 -12.09
C GLY A 43 -5.28 7.31 -10.73
N ARG A 44 -5.21 8.62 -10.51
CA ARG A 44 -4.64 9.26 -9.33
C ARG A 44 -5.69 10.22 -8.74
N PRO A 45 -6.06 10.07 -7.46
CA PRO A 45 -7.04 10.93 -6.84
C PRO A 45 -6.44 12.30 -6.58
N ARG A 46 -7.02 13.34 -7.19
CA ARG A 46 -6.63 14.74 -6.98
C ARG A 46 -7.43 15.36 -5.84
N GLY A 47 -6.76 16.11 -4.97
CA GLY A 47 -7.42 16.88 -3.91
C GLY A 47 -8.03 16.04 -2.78
N GLY A 48 -7.70 14.75 -2.71
CA GLY A 48 -8.11 13.84 -1.65
C GLY A 48 -7.44 14.23 -0.33
N ALA A 49 -8.19 14.22 0.77
CA ALA A 49 -7.63 14.55 2.08
C ALA A 49 -6.69 13.44 2.52
N TRP A 50 -5.53 13.80 3.06
CA TRP A 50 -4.62 12.84 3.68
C TRP A 50 -4.19 13.29 5.06
N ARG A 51 -3.87 12.31 5.90
CA ARG A 51 -3.38 12.51 7.26
C ARG A 51 -2.32 11.48 7.59
N ALA A 52 -1.25 11.91 8.25
CA ALA A 52 -0.30 11.06 8.93
C ALA A 52 -0.54 11.13 10.44
N GLU A 53 -0.55 9.96 11.10
CA GLU A 53 -0.74 9.83 12.54
C GLU A 53 0.34 8.93 13.14
N MET A 54 0.75 9.23 14.38
CA MET A 54 1.65 8.39 15.19
C MET A 54 1.03 8.22 16.57
N GLY A 55 0.79 6.98 17.00
CA GLY A 55 0.11 6.72 18.29
C GLY A 55 -1.29 7.35 18.39
N GLY A 56 -1.97 7.56 17.26
CA GLY A 56 -3.28 8.21 17.18
C GLY A 56 -3.26 9.75 17.21
N ALA A 57 -2.08 10.38 17.31
CA ALA A 57 -1.94 11.82 17.18
C ALA A 57 -1.59 12.21 15.74
N GLU A 58 -2.30 13.20 15.20
CA GLU A 58 -1.98 13.76 13.87
C GLU A 58 -0.62 14.47 13.91
N ILE A 59 0.26 14.09 12.99
CA ILE A 59 1.61 14.68 12.83
C ILE A 59 1.73 15.52 11.56
N ALA A 60 0.91 15.24 10.55
CA ALA A 60 0.82 16.03 9.31
C ALA A 60 -0.50 15.75 8.60
N SER A 61 -0.97 16.70 7.80
CA SER A 61 -2.13 16.51 6.91
C SER A 61 -2.07 17.42 5.70
N GLY A 62 -2.92 17.14 4.72
CA GLY A 62 -3.03 17.96 3.52
C GLY A 62 -3.99 17.38 2.50
N LYS A 63 -3.78 17.76 1.24
CA LYS A 63 -4.48 17.21 0.09
C LYS A 63 -3.51 16.62 -0.92
N THR A 64 -3.94 15.59 -1.65
CA THR A 64 -3.15 15.02 -2.74
C THR A 64 -3.08 15.98 -3.92
N ASP A 65 -1.94 16.00 -4.61
CA ASP A 65 -1.74 16.80 -5.82
C ASP A 65 -2.40 16.17 -7.06
N ASP A 66 -2.17 16.76 -8.23
CA ASP A 66 -2.70 16.33 -9.53
C ASP A 66 -2.24 14.92 -9.92
N GLU A 67 -1.15 14.47 -9.30
CA GLU A 67 -0.52 13.18 -9.45
C GLU A 67 -0.85 12.24 -8.27
N GLY A 68 -1.81 12.59 -7.41
CA GLY A 68 -2.17 11.80 -6.24
C GLY A 68 -1.09 11.80 -5.15
N GLY A 69 -0.06 12.61 -5.32
CA GLY A 69 1.11 12.71 -4.45
C GLY A 69 0.85 13.48 -3.17
N PHE A 70 1.64 13.16 -2.14
CA PHE A 70 1.71 13.88 -0.89
C PHE A 70 3.14 13.83 -0.32
N GLY A 71 3.43 14.68 0.65
CA GLY A 71 4.64 14.55 1.44
C GLY A 71 4.71 15.52 2.62
N PHE A 72 5.51 15.15 3.62
CA PHE A 72 5.69 15.91 4.85
C PHE A 72 7.08 15.65 5.43
N ALA A 73 7.61 16.56 6.25
CA ALA A 73 8.90 16.38 6.90
C ALA A 73 8.85 15.21 7.89
N VAL A 74 9.93 14.45 8.00
CA VAL A 74 10.06 13.39 9.02
C VAL A 74 9.92 14.03 10.41
N PRO A 75 9.05 13.49 11.29
CA PRO A 75 8.91 14.00 12.65
C PRO A 75 10.24 13.88 13.41
N GLY A 76 10.55 14.87 14.25
CA GLY A 76 11.82 14.88 15.00
C GLY A 76 12.01 13.69 15.96
N ALA A 77 10.93 13.05 16.41
CA ALA A 77 10.97 11.80 17.16
C ALA A 77 9.90 10.85 16.63
N VAL A 78 10.34 9.69 16.12
CA VAL A 78 9.44 8.61 15.70
C VAL A 78 9.56 7.48 16.72
N SER A 79 8.52 7.31 17.54
CA SER A 79 8.47 6.33 18.63
C SER A 79 7.52 5.16 18.36
N GLY A 80 6.80 5.19 17.23
CA GLY A 80 5.87 4.15 16.82
C GLY A 80 5.51 4.27 15.35
N ASP A 81 4.67 3.34 14.86
CA ASP A 81 4.25 3.31 13.47
C ASP A 81 3.61 4.64 13.04
N VAL A 82 4.09 5.17 11.91
CA VAL A 82 3.48 6.32 11.24
C VAL A 82 2.48 5.79 10.24
N THR A 83 1.19 6.01 10.51
CA THR A 83 0.11 5.59 9.62
C THR A 83 -0.35 6.76 8.77
N ILE A 84 -0.25 6.61 7.44
CA ILE A 84 -0.73 7.57 6.47
C ILE A 84 -2.04 7.08 5.90
N THR A 85 -3.09 7.88 6.02
CA THR A 85 -4.42 7.60 5.49
C THR A 85 -4.79 8.64 4.45
N VAL A 86 -5.32 8.19 3.30
CA VAL A 86 -5.93 9.04 2.28
C VAL A 86 -7.41 8.72 2.21
N SER A 87 -8.25 9.76 2.26
CA SER A 87 -9.71 9.66 2.23
C SER A 87 -10.30 10.65 1.22
N LEU A 88 -11.21 10.15 0.38
CA LEU A 88 -11.87 10.93 -0.67
C LEU A 88 -13.27 11.41 -0.27
N GLY A 89 -13.73 11.06 0.94
CA GLY A 89 -14.99 11.53 1.53
C GLY A 89 -16.25 10.79 1.07
N ASP A 90 -16.19 10.03 -0.02
CA ASP A 90 -17.28 9.22 -0.58
C ASP A 90 -17.27 7.76 -0.10
N GLY A 91 -16.55 7.48 1.00
CA GLY A 91 -16.32 6.15 1.52
C GLY A 91 -15.07 5.45 0.98
N HIS A 92 -14.34 6.05 0.03
CA HIS A 92 -13.02 5.55 -0.37
C HIS A 92 -11.94 6.07 0.57
N ALA A 93 -11.34 5.15 1.32
CA ALA A 93 -10.17 5.41 2.13
C ALA A 93 -9.18 4.26 2.01
N ALA A 94 -7.90 4.59 2.12
CA ALA A 94 -6.82 3.61 2.17
C ALA A 94 -5.69 4.13 3.05
N SER A 95 -4.98 3.22 3.67
CA SER A 95 -3.89 3.54 4.59
C SER A 95 -2.68 2.66 4.37
N THR A 96 -1.52 3.17 4.76
CA THR A 96 -0.25 2.44 4.84
C THR A 96 0.48 2.85 6.10
N SER A 97 1.26 1.95 6.67
CA SER A 97 2.05 2.22 7.89
C SER A 97 3.55 2.10 7.58
N LEU A 98 4.32 3.05 8.09
CA LEU A 98 5.77 3.05 8.08
C LEU A 98 6.26 2.75 9.49
N ALA A 99 7.01 1.66 9.63
CA ALA A 99 7.59 1.27 10.91
C ALA A 99 8.74 2.22 11.32
N PRO A 100 9.01 2.43 12.62
CA PRO A 100 10.02 3.37 13.12
C PRO A 100 11.42 3.16 12.53
N GLU A 101 11.80 1.91 12.24
CA GLU A 101 13.14 1.56 11.74
C GLU A 101 13.41 2.18 10.37
N ARG A 102 12.35 2.46 9.59
CA ARG A 102 12.45 3.13 8.28
C ARG A 102 12.89 4.59 8.37
N PHE A 103 12.77 5.19 9.56
CA PHE A 103 13.15 6.58 9.82
C PHE A 103 14.57 6.70 10.39
N GLY A 104 15.21 5.57 10.74
CA GLY A 104 16.54 5.53 11.39
C GLY A 104 17.65 4.86 10.57
N ALA A 105 17.37 4.38 9.35
CA ALA A 105 18.35 3.66 8.52
C ALA A 105 19.31 4.58 7.74
N VAL A 106 20.01 5.47 8.44
CA VAL A 106 21.31 5.99 7.99
C VAL A 106 22.29 5.89 9.16
N SER A 107 22.68 4.65 9.50
CA SER A 107 23.90 4.43 10.28
C SER A 107 24.43 3.03 10.00
N VAL A 108 25.25 2.93 8.96
CA VAL A 108 26.28 1.88 8.86
C VAL A 108 27.61 2.58 8.65
N ALA A 109 28.13 3.18 9.71
CA ALA A 109 29.55 3.46 9.83
C ALA A 109 29.98 3.04 11.23
N GLY A 110 30.80 2.01 11.28
CA GLY A 110 31.35 1.47 12.51
C GLY A 110 32.05 2.55 13.33
N SER A 111 31.85 2.44 14.63
CA SER A 111 32.53 3.18 15.68
C SER A 111 34.05 3.02 15.62
N ASP A 112 34.76 4.14 15.53
CA ASP A 112 36.08 4.33 16.13
C ASP A 112 36.22 5.80 16.62
N PRO A 113 36.68 6.08 17.86
CA PRO A 113 36.80 7.44 18.41
C PRO A 113 38.27 7.98 18.36
N PRO A 114 38.57 9.25 18.71
CA PRO A 114 38.71 10.38 17.78
C PRO A 114 40.14 10.98 17.72
N ALA A 115 40.50 11.62 16.61
CA ALA A 115 41.67 12.50 16.50
C ALA A 115 41.25 13.98 16.32
N PRO A 116 41.98 14.98 16.88
CA PRO A 116 41.50 16.37 16.98
C PRO A 116 41.57 17.18 15.66
N PRO A 117 40.89 18.34 15.58
CA PRO A 117 40.46 18.95 14.33
C PRO A 117 41.47 19.93 13.73
N ALA A 118 41.44 20.08 12.40
CA ALA A 118 41.90 21.28 11.70
C ALA A 118 40.87 21.68 10.62
N PRO A 119 40.64 22.99 10.39
CA PRO A 119 39.47 23.50 9.67
C PRO A 119 39.76 23.78 8.18
N GLY A 120 38.81 23.45 7.32
CA GLY A 120 38.79 23.82 5.90
C GLY A 120 37.46 23.42 5.23
N PRO A 121 36.91 24.22 4.29
CA PRO A 121 35.49 24.21 3.97
C PRO A 121 35.10 23.14 2.94
N ASN A 122 34.02 22.42 3.26
CA ASN A 122 33.06 21.76 2.38
C ASN A 122 33.60 20.99 1.17
N ALA A 123 33.92 19.71 1.38
CA ALA A 123 33.96 18.71 0.31
C ALA A 123 33.40 17.34 0.74
N THR A 124 32.61 17.28 1.83
CA THR A 124 32.22 16.00 2.46
C THR A 124 30.77 15.56 2.19
N ASP A 125 29.93 16.40 1.58
CA ASP A 125 28.51 16.05 1.33
C ASP A 125 28.26 15.34 -0.02
N ALA A 126 29.28 15.18 -0.86
CA ALA A 126 29.12 14.60 -2.20
C ALA A 126 28.69 13.11 -2.20
N PRO A 127 29.22 12.23 -1.34
CA PRO A 127 28.80 10.82 -1.28
C PRO A 127 27.34 10.66 -0.82
N ASP A 128 26.94 11.40 0.21
CA ASP A 128 25.59 11.33 0.80
C ASP A 128 24.53 11.96 -0.10
N ALA A 129 24.89 12.99 -0.87
CA ALA A 129 24.02 13.54 -1.90
C ALA A 129 23.79 12.55 -3.05
N VAL A 130 24.83 11.82 -3.47
CA VAL A 130 24.72 10.78 -4.51
C VAL A 130 23.90 9.59 -4.00
N ALA A 131 24.11 9.13 -2.76
CA ALA A 131 23.34 8.04 -2.16
C ALA A 131 21.84 8.38 -2.11
N ARG A 132 21.48 9.58 -1.63
CA ARG A 132 20.09 10.06 -1.62
C ARG A 132 19.49 10.19 -3.02
N ALA A 133 20.27 10.65 -3.99
CA ALA A 133 19.81 10.77 -5.37
C ALA A 133 19.53 9.39 -6.00
N VAL A 134 20.38 8.40 -5.71
CA VAL A 134 20.19 7.01 -6.16
C VAL A 134 18.96 6.39 -5.48
N GLU A 135 18.81 6.55 -4.17
CA GLU A 135 17.65 6.03 -3.43
C GLU A 135 16.34 6.62 -3.96
N ALA A 136 16.28 7.94 -4.16
CA ALA A 136 15.13 8.60 -4.75
C ALA A 136 14.86 8.15 -6.19
N ALA A 137 15.90 7.90 -6.98
CA ALA A 137 15.74 7.38 -8.35
C ALA A 137 15.19 5.95 -8.35
N VAL A 138 15.68 5.09 -7.45
CA VAL A 138 15.20 3.71 -7.27
C VAL A 138 13.75 3.71 -6.76
N ALA A 139 13.42 4.53 -5.77
CA ALA A 139 12.05 4.67 -5.25
C ALA A 139 11.06 5.06 -6.36
N ARG A 140 11.43 6.03 -7.22
CA ARG A 140 10.64 6.41 -8.40
C ARG A 140 10.43 5.26 -9.38
N GLN A 141 11.40 4.37 -9.55
CA GLN A 141 11.28 3.22 -10.45
C GLN A 141 10.54 2.03 -9.84
N ILE A 142 10.62 1.82 -8.53
CA ILE A 142 9.92 0.72 -7.84
C ILE A 142 8.43 1.01 -7.67
N ALA A 143 8.05 2.28 -7.47
CA ALA A 143 6.66 2.70 -7.33
C ALA A 143 5.70 2.13 -8.42
N PRO A 144 5.97 2.27 -9.72
CA PRO A 144 5.10 1.69 -10.75
C PRO A 144 5.10 0.16 -10.76
N LEU A 145 6.18 -0.50 -10.31
CA LEU A 145 6.23 -1.96 -10.21
C LEU A 145 5.29 -2.48 -9.11
N HIS A 146 5.28 -1.84 -7.95
CA HIS A 146 4.34 -2.18 -6.87
C HIS A 146 2.88 -2.03 -7.32
N ALA A 147 2.55 -0.93 -8.02
CA ALA A 147 1.20 -0.73 -8.56
C ALA A 147 0.79 -1.86 -9.53
N ARG A 148 1.76 -2.37 -10.32
CA ARG A 148 1.51 -3.46 -11.27
C ARG A 148 1.37 -4.82 -10.60
N ILE A 149 2.16 -5.10 -9.56
CA ILE A 149 2.03 -6.31 -8.74
C ILE A 149 0.63 -6.35 -8.12
N GLU A 150 0.18 -5.23 -7.57
CA GLU A 150 -1.15 -5.15 -6.98
C GLU A 150 -2.27 -5.42 -7.99
N ALA A 151 -2.14 -4.86 -9.20
CA ALA A 151 -3.10 -5.10 -10.26
C ALA A 151 -3.14 -6.57 -10.70
N LEU A 152 -2.00 -7.28 -10.65
CA LEU A 152 -1.93 -8.72 -10.93
C LEU A 152 -2.56 -9.54 -9.80
N ASP A 153 -2.25 -9.21 -8.54
CA ASP A 153 -2.78 -9.92 -7.37
C ASP A 153 -4.31 -9.83 -7.32
N ALA A 154 -4.88 -8.66 -7.61
CA ALA A 154 -6.32 -8.47 -7.73
C ALA A 154 -6.98 -9.40 -8.78
N ARG A 155 -6.31 -9.64 -9.92
CA ARG A 155 -6.80 -10.55 -10.97
C ARG A 155 -6.68 -12.02 -10.56
N LEU A 156 -5.58 -12.40 -9.91
CA LEU A 156 -5.37 -13.76 -9.42
C LEU A 156 -6.42 -14.13 -8.37
N ARG A 157 -6.70 -13.22 -7.44
CA ARG A 157 -7.71 -13.43 -6.38
C ARG A 157 -9.10 -13.75 -6.94
N LEU A 158 -9.51 -13.08 -8.01
CA LEU A 158 -10.78 -13.39 -8.70
C LEU A 158 -10.77 -14.81 -9.29
N THR A 159 -9.67 -15.16 -9.95
CA THR A 159 -9.50 -16.48 -10.59
C THR A 159 -9.51 -17.60 -9.55
N ASP A 160 -8.88 -17.39 -8.40
CA ASP A 160 -8.86 -18.35 -7.30
C ASP A 160 -10.25 -18.57 -6.69
N VAL A 161 -11.01 -17.49 -6.46
CA VAL A 161 -12.39 -17.58 -5.95
C VAL A 161 -13.29 -18.35 -6.92
N LEU A 162 -13.23 -18.03 -8.22
CA LEU A 162 -14.00 -18.74 -9.23
C LEU A 162 -13.60 -20.22 -9.29
N SER A 163 -12.29 -20.51 -9.28
CA SER A 163 -11.77 -21.87 -9.29
C SER A 163 -12.27 -22.68 -8.09
N GLY A 164 -12.27 -22.09 -6.89
CA GLY A 164 -12.81 -22.72 -5.68
C GLY A 164 -14.31 -23.04 -5.79
N ILE A 165 -15.11 -22.11 -6.33
CA ILE A 165 -16.55 -22.33 -6.55
C ILE A 165 -16.78 -23.50 -7.52
N PHE A 166 -16.11 -23.49 -8.68
CA PHE A 166 -16.28 -24.56 -9.67
C PHE A 166 -15.75 -25.91 -9.18
N PHE A 167 -14.70 -25.93 -8.35
CA PHE A 167 -14.21 -27.15 -7.72
C PHE A 167 -15.25 -27.78 -6.78
N ILE A 168 -15.86 -26.98 -5.91
CA ILE A 168 -16.92 -27.44 -5.00
C ILE A 168 -18.14 -27.94 -5.77
N LEU A 169 -18.61 -27.17 -6.76
CA LEU A 169 -19.74 -27.56 -7.60
C LEU A 169 -19.44 -28.83 -8.39
N GLY A 170 -18.22 -28.99 -8.91
CA GLY A 170 -17.77 -30.18 -9.62
C GLY A 170 -17.82 -31.44 -8.73
N LEU A 171 -17.23 -31.38 -7.54
CA LEU A 171 -17.26 -32.49 -6.58
C LEU A 171 -18.68 -32.85 -6.13
N ALA A 172 -19.50 -31.84 -5.81
CA ALA A 172 -20.89 -32.04 -5.43
C ALA A 172 -21.72 -32.69 -6.57
N GLY A 173 -21.49 -32.23 -7.81
CA GLY A 173 -22.12 -32.79 -9.00
C GLY A 173 -21.78 -34.26 -9.22
N ILE A 174 -20.50 -34.61 -9.11
CA ILE A 174 -20.03 -36.01 -9.20
C ILE A 174 -20.69 -36.87 -8.10
N GLY A 175 -20.73 -36.38 -6.87
CA GLY A 175 -21.35 -37.09 -5.74
C GLY A 175 -22.84 -37.36 -5.95
N LEU A 176 -23.59 -36.36 -6.41
CA LEU A 176 -25.03 -36.48 -6.72
C LEU A 176 -25.28 -37.42 -7.88
N TRP A 177 -24.49 -37.35 -8.96
CA TRP A 177 -24.60 -38.25 -10.10
C TRP A 177 -24.34 -39.71 -9.72
N ALA A 178 -23.29 -39.96 -8.92
CA ALA A 178 -22.97 -41.31 -8.44
C ALA A 178 -24.09 -41.87 -7.54
N LYS A 179 -24.69 -41.03 -6.70
CA LYS A 179 -25.85 -41.41 -5.87
C LYS A 179 -27.09 -41.70 -6.72
N GLY A 180 -27.34 -40.92 -7.78
CA GLY A 180 -28.45 -41.10 -8.70
C GLY A 180 -28.37 -42.41 -9.49
N ARG A 181 -27.16 -42.88 -9.81
CA ARG A 181 -26.92 -44.17 -10.50
C ARG A 181 -27.05 -45.42 -9.62
N ARG A 182 -27.06 -45.25 -8.29
CA ARG A 182 -27.21 -46.36 -7.33
C ARG A 182 -28.68 -46.60 -6.94
N ARG A 183 -29.62 -45.92 -7.60
CA ARG A 183 -31.06 -46.22 -7.58
C ARG A 183 -31.44 -46.78 -8.93
#